data_AF-A0A1F9LWM3-F1
#
_entry.id   AF-A0A1F9LWM3-F1
#
_cell.length_a   1.000
_cell.length_b   1.000
_cell.length_c   1.000
_cell.angle_alpha   90.00
_cell.angle_beta   90.00
_cell.angle_gamma   90.00
#
_symmetry.space_group_name_H-M   'P 1'
#
loop_
_entity.id
_entity.type
_entity.pdbx_description
1 polymer ?
#
loop_
_entity_poly.entity_id
_entity_poly.type
_entity_poly.pdbx_seq_one_letter_code
_entity_poly.pdbx_strand_id
1 'polypeptide(L)'
;MKKFLLGLSAAMLLVVFVSFEVKAAGHLQIVAEPGIRIRLNDEAKGETTQKAGGMYLENLAAGSYKLKAEKATGDLLVASIMIYDERTVAVKLVFNNDSMVAENMVVNRTVLPAGNGGQLVLRSVPLGARVFVDGKEIGSADLLLHNVPPASHSVRFQLQGKELNSNVEVNAKEQITLTADFRDGRIINSSSRGNPKITAPAGGESGPEDIIIQSLSASKPARFPHRKHQKKFACGECHHGMDEAGQQIPYATGMKTQHCISCHNADMMPDNSLNTVKLAAHAKCKGCHKIVAEKDAHAGPIAKCGGCHIKQTK
;
A
#
# COMPACT_ATOMS: atom_id res chain seq x y z
N MET A 1 -47.95 -28.51 -48.19
CA MET A 1 -47.91 -27.14 -47.64
C MET A 1 -46.48 -26.82 -47.22
N LYS A 2 -45.79 -25.93 -47.95
CA LYS A 2 -44.44 -25.45 -47.64
C LYS A 2 -44.52 -24.46 -46.48
N LYS A 3 -43.75 -24.66 -45.40
CA LYS A 3 -43.54 -23.62 -44.37
C LYS A 3 -42.13 -23.05 -44.52
N PHE A 4 -42.10 -21.79 -44.94
CA PHE A 4 -40.99 -20.86 -44.85
C PHE A 4 -40.61 -20.65 -43.37
N LEU A 5 -39.34 -20.76 -43.03
CA LEU A 5 -38.78 -20.08 -41.84
C LEU A 5 -37.72 -19.09 -42.34
N LEU A 6 -38.04 -17.81 -42.22
CA LEU A 6 -37.10 -16.70 -42.33
C LEU A 6 -36.75 -16.22 -40.92
N GLY A 7 -35.45 -15.96 -40.70
CA GLY A 7 -34.96 -14.84 -39.89
C GLY A 7 -34.83 -15.05 -38.38
N LEU A 8 -33.59 -14.99 -37.88
CA LEU A 8 -33.03 -13.76 -37.30
C LEU A 8 -31.53 -13.98 -37.02
N SER A 9 -30.67 -13.30 -37.76
CA SER A 9 -29.24 -13.23 -37.43
C SER A 9 -29.06 -12.07 -36.45
N ALA A 10 -28.83 -12.39 -35.17
CA ALA A 10 -28.52 -11.40 -34.15
C ALA A 10 -27.04 -11.01 -34.27
N ALA A 11 -26.76 -9.87 -34.90
CA ALA A 11 -25.45 -9.23 -34.83
C ALA A 11 -25.24 -8.68 -33.42
N MET A 12 -24.45 -9.40 -32.62
CA MET A 12 -24.07 -9.02 -31.27
C MET A 12 -23.03 -7.89 -31.36
N LEU A 13 -23.47 -6.65 -31.15
CA LEU A 13 -22.61 -5.47 -31.07
C LEU A 13 -21.72 -5.59 -29.81
N LEU A 14 -20.45 -5.90 -30.01
CA LEU A 14 -19.45 -6.00 -28.94
C LEU A 14 -19.12 -4.60 -28.42
N VAL A 15 -19.80 -4.17 -27.37
CA VAL A 15 -19.44 -2.94 -26.63
C VAL A 15 -18.23 -3.27 -25.76
N VAL A 16 -17.03 -2.88 -26.22
CA VAL A 16 -15.79 -2.99 -25.45
C VAL A 16 -15.84 -1.95 -24.34
N PHE A 17 -16.24 -2.37 -23.14
CA PHE A 17 -16.08 -1.58 -21.92
C PHE A 17 -14.60 -1.59 -21.52
N VAL A 18 -13.87 -0.55 -21.89
CA VAL A 18 -12.54 -0.27 -21.36
C VAL A 18 -12.73 0.13 -19.89
N SER A 19 -12.59 -0.82 -18.99
CA SER A 19 -12.57 -0.55 -17.55
C SER A 19 -11.24 0.10 -17.22
N PHE A 20 -11.23 1.42 -17.09
CA PHE A 20 -10.08 2.12 -16.51
C PHE A 20 -10.07 1.80 -15.01
N GLU A 21 -9.17 0.91 -14.59
CA GLU A 21 -8.76 0.83 -13.18
C GLU A 21 -8.17 2.20 -12.82
N VAL A 22 -8.92 3.00 -12.06
CA VAL A 22 -8.37 4.19 -11.42
C VAL A 22 -7.46 3.67 -10.30
N LYS A 23 -6.20 3.38 -10.63
CA LYS A 23 -5.18 3.07 -9.62
C LYS A 23 -5.10 4.25 -8.66
N ALA A 24 -5.23 3.97 -7.36
CA ALA A 24 -5.25 5.00 -6.34
C ALA A 24 -3.88 5.70 -6.29
N ALA A 25 -3.85 6.96 -6.70
CA ALA A 25 -2.58 7.60 -7.00
C ALA A 25 -1.85 8.05 -5.72
N GLY A 26 -0.53 7.87 -5.70
CA GLY A 26 0.38 8.36 -4.67
C GLY A 26 0.88 9.77 -4.95
N HIS A 27 1.64 10.31 -4.01
CA HIS A 27 2.22 11.64 -4.09
C HIS A 27 3.72 11.60 -3.81
N LEU A 28 4.47 12.57 -4.34
CA LEU A 28 5.90 12.74 -4.08
C LEU A 28 6.16 14.17 -3.60
N GLN A 29 6.69 14.31 -2.39
CA GLN A 29 7.29 15.53 -1.90
C GLN A 29 8.79 15.46 -2.10
N ILE A 30 9.33 16.37 -2.89
CA ILE A 30 10.76 16.63 -2.96
C ILE A 30 11.04 17.81 -2.02
N VAL A 31 11.90 17.59 -1.04
CA VAL A 31 12.37 18.63 -0.12
C VAL A 31 13.76 19.05 -0.56
N ALA A 32 13.88 20.28 -1.05
CA ALA A 32 15.12 20.79 -1.63
C ALA A 32 15.14 22.33 -1.62
N GLU A 33 16.33 22.90 -1.79
CA GLU A 33 16.48 24.33 -2.11
C GLU A 33 15.81 24.69 -3.45
N PRO A 34 15.45 25.97 -3.70
CA PRO A 34 14.81 26.36 -4.95
C PRO A 34 15.76 26.28 -6.16
N GLY A 35 15.20 26.08 -7.36
CA GLY A 35 15.93 26.10 -8.63
C GLY A 35 16.54 24.76 -9.06
N ILE A 36 16.19 23.65 -8.41
CA ILE A 36 16.62 22.31 -8.82
C ILE A 36 15.64 21.76 -9.85
N ARG A 37 16.13 21.43 -11.05
CA ARG A 37 15.32 20.83 -12.11
C ARG A 37 15.04 19.36 -11.81
N ILE A 38 13.78 18.96 -11.85
CA ILE A 38 13.33 17.61 -11.54
C ILE A 38 12.78 16.92 -12.79
N ARG A 39 13.21 15.67 -12.99
CA ARG A 39 12.62 14.73 -13.96
C ARG A 39 12.27 13.41 -13.28
N LEU A 40 11.17 12.80 -13.70
CA LEU A 40 10.77 11.44 -13.31
C LEU A 40 10.65 10.57 -14.56
N ASN A 41 11.36 9.44 -14.60
CA ASN A 41 11.41 8.56 -15.79
C ASN A 41 11.70 9.35 -17.08
N ASP A 42 12.67 10.27 -16.99
CA ASP A 42 13.06 11.21 -18.04
C ASP A 42 12.01 12.26 -18.44
N GLU A 43 10.80 12.25 -17.86
CA GLU A 43 9.81 13.30 -18.05
C GLU A 43 10.11 14.53 -17.16
N ALA A 44 10.15 15.73 -17.73
CA ALA A 44 10.38 16.96 -16.98
C ALA A 44 9.16 17.35 -16.11
N LYS A 45 9.40 17.60 -14.82
CA LYS A 45 8.36 17.98 -13.85
C LYS A 45 8.46 19.44 -13.40
N GLY A 46 9.55 20.12 -13.73
CA GLY A 46 9.77 21.55 -13.45
C GLY A 46 10.92 21.79 -12.48
N GLU A 47 10.89 22.92 -11.77
CA GLU A 47 11.92 23.33 -10.80
C GLU A 47 11.35 23.43 -9.38
N THR A 48 12.19 23.13 -8.39
CA THR A 48 11.85 23.30 -6.97
C THR A 48 11.69 24.78 -6.60
N THR A 49 10.80 25.09 -5.66
CA THR A 49 10.49 26.47 -5.24
C THR A 49 10.45 26.61 -3.73
N GLN A 50 10.73 27.82 -3.24
CA GLN A 50 10.65 28.12 -1.81
C GLN A 50 9.20 28.02 -1.29
N LYS A 51 8.20 28.41 -2.08
CA LYS A 51 6.77 28.38 -1.70
C LYS A 51 6.30 26.96 -1.32
N ALA A 52 6.84 25.93 -1.94
CA ALA A 52 6.48 24.54 -1.70
C ALA A 52 7.49 23.78 -0.81
N GLY A 53 8.50 24.46 -0.26
CA GLY A 53 9.61 23.81 0.44
C GLY A 53 10.37 22.80 -0.44
N GLY A 54 10.41 23.06 -1.75
CA GLY A 54 10.85 22.12 -2.78
C GLY A 54 9.81 21.95 -3.88
N MET A 55 9.35 20.73 -4.12
CA MET A 55 8.33 20.41 -5.13
C MET A 55 7.36 19.34 -4.59
N TYR A 56 6.08 19.45 -4.94
CA TYR A 56 5.09 18.41 -4.64
C TYR A 56 4.42 17.95 -5.93
N LEU A 57 4.46 16.65 -6.18
CA LEU A 57 3.84 16.01 -7.33
C LEU A 57 2.70 15.12 -6.87
N GLU A 58 1.54 15.33 -7.50
CA GLU A 58 0.31 14.63 -7.18
C GLU A 58 -0.03 13.58 -8.21
N ASN A 59 -0.86 12.63 -7.78
CA ASN A 59 -1.49 11.67 -8.63
C ASN A 59 -0.50 10.83 -9.46
N LEU A 60 0.60 10.44 -8.83
CA LEU A 60 1.58 9.53 -9.42
C LEU A 60 1.09 8.09 -9.25
N ALA A 61 1.12 7.29 -10.32
CA ALA A 61 0.81 5.87 -10.21
C ALA A 61 1.80 5.19 -9.24
N ALA A 62 1.35 4.18 -8.48
CA ALA A 62 2.29 3.38 -7.71
C ALA A 62 3.27 2.64 -8.62
N GLY A 63 4.52 2.55 -8.20
CA GLY A 63 5.59 1.93 -8.98
C GLY A 63 6.95 2.56 -8.73
N SER A 64 7.95 2.03 -9.43
CA SER A 64 9.31 2.57 -9.40
C SER A 64 9.43 3.74 -10.37
N TYR A 65 10.06 4.81 -9.89
CA TYR A 65 10.39 5.99 -10.68
C TYR A 65 11.88 6.27 -10.58
N LYS A 66 12.50 6.59 -11.71
CA LYS A 66 13.83 7.16 -11.78
C LYS A 66 13.72 8.66 -11.58
N LEU A 67 14.10 9.13 -10.40
CA LEU A 67 14.24 10.55 -10.08
C LEU A 67 15.59 11.04 -10.62
N LYS A 68 15.56 12.11 -11.41
CA LYS A 68 16.73 12.85 -11.84
C LYS A 68 16.60 14.30 -11.36
N ALA A 69 17.57 14.78 -10.60
CA ALA A 69 17.60 16.14 -10.07
C ALA A 69 18.89 16.84 -10.50
N GLU A 70 18.78 18.05 -11.04
CA GLU A 70 19.89 18.77 -11.69
C GLU A 70 19.96 20.22 -11.20
N LYS A 71 21.15 20.66 -10.79
CA LYS A 71 21.44 22.06 -10.45
C LYS A 71 21.73 22.89 -11.70
N ALA A 72 21.58 24.21 -11.58
CA ALA A 72 22.04 25.15 -12.60
C ALA A 72 23.56 25.06 -12.87
N THR A 73 24.35 24.65 -11.87
CA THR A 73 25.79 24.40 -11.97
C THR A 73 26.15 23.15 -12.80
N GLY A 74 25.17 22.29 -13.11
CA GLY A 74 25.38 21.03 -13.83
C GLY A 74 25.47 19.80 -12.93
N ASP A 75 25.49 19.98 -11.61
CA ASP A 75 25.50 18.85 -10.66
C ASP A 75 24.25 17.99 -10.83
N LEU A 76 24.44 16.68 -10.87
CA LEU A 76 23.39 15.75 -11.21
C LEU A 76 23.26 14.60 -10.20
N LEU A 77 22.02 14.41 -9.73
CA LEU A 77 21.61 13.24 -8.96
C LEU A 77 20.67 12.36 -9.78
N VAL A 78 20.86 11.04 -9.67
CA VAL A 78 19.90 10.05 -10.14
C VAL A 78 19.62 9.06 -9.01
N ALA A 79 18.33 8.85 -8.71
CA ALA A 79 17.88 7.92 -7.68
C ALA A 79 16.67 7.10 -8.16
N SER A 80 16.49 5.90 -7.61
CA SER A 80 15.26 5.12 -7.80
C SER A 80 14.37 5.32 -6.57
N ILE A 81 13.12 5.72 -6.79
CA ILE A 81 12.14 5.97 -5.75
C ILE A 81 10.90 5.12 -6.00
N MET A 82 10.30 4.59 -4.93
CA MET A 82 9.07 3.79 -5.01
C MET A 82 7.89 4.64 -4.57
N ILE A 83 6.96 4.91 -5.48
CA ILE A 83 5.65 5.51 -5.16
C ILE A 83 4.70 4.40 -4.74
N TYR A 84 3.95 4.64 -3.68
CA TYR A 84 2.95 3.72 -3.16
C TYR A 84 1.55 4.33 -3.29
N ASP A 85 0.54 3.48 -3.50
CA ASP A 85 -0.84 3.93 -3.61
C ASP A 85 -1.25 4.71 -2.35
N GLU A 86 -1.89 5.87 -2.56
CA GLU A 86 -2.41 6.76 -1.53
C GLU A 86 -1.41 7.23 -0.45
N ARG A 87 -0.10 7.10 -0.67
CA ARG A 87 0.94 7.59 0.24
C ARG A 87 1.68 8.76 -0.34
N THR A 88 2.21 9.61 0.54
CA THR A 88 3.20 10.60 0.15
C THR A 88 4.59 10.06 0.44
N VAL A 89 5.42 9.99 -0.60
CA VAL A 89 6.84 9.68 -0.47
C VAL A 89 7.58 10.99 -0.31
N ALA A 90 8.43 11.12 0.70
CA ALA A 90 9.30 12.29 0.86
C ALA A 90 10.72 11.92 0.43
N VAL A 91 11.29 12.72 -0.46
CA VAL A 91 12.70 12.64 -0.87
C VAL A 91 13.36 13.95 -0.52
N LYS A 92 14.28 13.92 0.43
CA LYS A 92 15.10 15.09 0.75
C LYS A 92 16.35 15.07 -0.11
N LEU A 93 16.58 16.16 -0.84
CA LEU A 93 17.80 16.38 -1.61
C LEU A 93 18.78 17.17 -0.75
N VAL A 94 19.89 16.55 -0.37
CA VAL A 94 20.96 17.18 0.42
C VAL A 94 22.16 17.44 -0.48
N PHE A 95 22.74 18.63 -0.38
CA PHE A 95 23.96 19.01 -1.07
C PHE A 95 25.11 19.13 -0.07
N ASN A 96 26.11 18.27 -0.19
CA ASN A 96 27.33 18.32 0.63
C ASN A 96 28.52 18.55 -0.29
N ASN A 97 29.19 19.70 -0.17
CA ASN A 97 30.49 20.06 -0.79
C ASN A 97 30.89 19.19 -2.01
N ASP A 98 30.10 19.19 -3.08
CA ASP A 98 30.27 18.45 -4.38
C ASP A 98 29.44 17.17 -4.58
N SER A 99 28.46 16.84 -3.73
CA SER A 99 27.59 15.67 -3.92
C SER A 99 26.15 15.90 -3.50
N MET A 100 25.25 15.35 -4.31
CA MET A 100 23.82 15.29 -4.04
C MET A 100 23.47 13.92 -3.43
N VAL A 101 22.65 13.87 -2.39
CA VAL A 101 22.12 12.61 -1.84
C VAL A 101 20.60 12.70 -1.73
N ALA A 102 19.91 11.62 -2.10
CA ALA A 102 18.48 11.45 -1.88
C ALA A 102 18.25 10.59 -0.63
N GLU A 103 17.69 11.19 0.42
CA GLU A 103 17.22 10.44 1.58
C GLU A 103 15.76 10.05 1.35
N ASN A 104 15.50 8.75 1.23
CA ASN A 104 14.15 8.19 1.12
C ASN A 104 13.52 8.14 2.50
N MET A 105 12.58 9.05 2.77
CA MET A 105 11.79 9.01 3.99
C MET A 105 10.37 8.54 3.64
N VAL A 106 10.07 7.29 3.97
CA VAL A 106 8.68 6.84 4.03
C VAL A 106 8.14 7.35 5.36
N VAL A 107 7.21 8.30 5.31
CA VAL A 107 6.59 8.82 6.53
C VAL A 107 5.79 7.68 7.15
N ASN A 108 6.23 7.23 8.32
CA ASN A 108 5.53 6.20 9.07
C ASN A 108 4.25 6.81 9.62
N ARG A 109 3.12 6.29 9.18
CA ARG A 109 1.81 6.70 9.66
C ARG A 109 1.69 6.35 11.14
N THR A 110 1.69 7.36 11.99
CA THR A 110 1.41 7.15 13.42
C THR A 110 -0.03 6.64 13.56
N VAL A 111 -0.19 5.58 14.34
CA VAL A 111 -1.48 4.91 14.57
C VAL A 111 -1.77 4.99 16.06
N LEU A 112 -2.81 5.75 16.43
CA LEU A 112 -3.33 5.74 17.80
C LEU A 112 -4.32 4.58 18.02
N PRO A 113 -4.51 4.09 19.26
CA PRO A 113 -5.13 2.79 19.56
C PRO A 113 -6.58 2.60 19.09
N ALA A 114 -6.96 1.33 18.92
CA ALA A 114 -8.23 0.86 18.38
C ALA A 114 -9.46 1.09 19.30
N GLY A 115 -10.64 1.18 18.68
CA GLY A 115 -11.97 1.19 19.32
C GLY A 115 -13.10 1.46 18.31
N ASN A 116 -14.34 1.65 18.78
CA ASN A 116 -15.56 1.67 17.96
C ASN A 116 -15.91 3.02 17.29
N GLY A 117 -15.06 4.04 17.43
CA GLY A 117 -15.24 5.35 16.81
C GLY A 117 -15.02 5.37 15.30
N GLY A 118 -15.06 6.56 14.71
CA GLY A 118 -14.64 6.81 13.34
C GLY A 118 -13.12 6.90 13.20
N GLN A 119 -12.68 7.23 11.99
CA GLN A 119 -11.27 7.35 11.63
C GLN A 119 -11.01 8.71 10.96
N LEU A 120 -9.90 9.36 11.34
CA LEU A 120 -9.43 10.58 10.67
C LEU A 120 -8.07 10.34 10.03
N VAL A 121 -8.01 10.54 8.71
CA VAL A 121 -6.77 10.62 7.94
C VAL A 121 -6.39 12.09 7.81
N LEU A 122 -5.28 12.48 8.43
CA LEU A 122 -4.87 13.89 8.51
C LEU A 122 -3.56 14.06 7.74
N ARG A 123 -3.61 14.78 6.61
CA ARG A 123 -2.48 14.98 5.69
C ARG A 123 -2.15 16.46 5.54
N SER A 124 -0.91 16.76 5.14
CA SER A 124 -0.52 18.12 4.77
C SER A 124 0.32 18.16 3.52
N VAL A 125 0.17 19.25 2.77
CA VAL A 125 1.01 19.58 1.62
C VAL A 125 1.54 21.01 1.81
N PRO A 126 2.86 21.20 1.96
CA PRO A 126 3.91 20.18 2.13
C PRO A 126 3.75 19.32 3.40
N LEU A 127 4.47 18.20 3.46
CA LEU A 127 4.52 17.34 4.65
C LEU A 127 5.13 18.05 5.86
N GLY A 128 4.85 17.54 7.06
CA GLY A 128 5.45 18.00 8.31
C GLY A 128 4.64 19.03 9.09
N ALA A 129 3.37 19.25 8.73
CA ALA A 129 2.49 20.08 9.56
C ALA A 129 2.23 19.39 10.90
N ARG A 130 2.25 20.15 12.00
CA ARG A 130 1.73 19.69 13.29
C ARG A 130 0.22 19.65 13.24
N VAL A 131 -0.37 18.65 13.87
CA VAL A 131 -1.80 18.37 13.84
C VAL A 131 -2.35 18.43 15.26
N PHE A 132 -3.43 19.19 15.42
CA PHE A 132 -4.16 19.35 16.66
C PHE A 132 -5.62 18.96 16.44
N VAL A 133 -6.19 18.17 17.35
CA VAL A 133 -7.60 17.77 17.36
C VAL A 133 -8.15 18.15 18.72
N ASP A 134 -9.23 18.93 18.72
CA ASP A 134 -9.87 19.46 19.94
C ASP A 134 -8.89 20.18 20.86
N GLY A 135 -8.01 20.98 20.23
CA GLY A 135 -6.99 21.78 20.92
C GLY A 135 -5.75 21.00 21.36
N LYS A 136 -5.77 19.66 21.35
CA LYS A 136 -4.63 18.81 21.75
C LYS A 136 -3.75 18.47 20.56
N GLU A 137 -2.42 18.57 20.71
CA GLU A 137 -1.47 18.09 19.69
C GLU A 137 -1.42 16.56 19.69
N ILE A 138 -1.55 15.96 18.50
CA ILE A 138 -1.55 14.50 18.31
C ILE A 138 -0.35 14.02 17.47
N GLY A 139 0.36 14.93 16.81
CA GLY A 139 1.59 14.63 16.09
C GLY A 139 1.71 15.37 14.77
N SER A 140 2.53 14.82 13.87
CA SER A 140 2.73 15.37 12.53
C SER A 140 1.76 14.77 11.51
N ALA A 141 1.45 15.52 10.46
CA ALA A 141 0.56 15.10 9.38
C ALA A 141 1.12 13.93 8.55
N ASP A 142 0.23 13.28 7.81
CA ASP A 142 0.28 11.86 7.40
C ASP A 142 -0.02 10.89 8.56
N LEU A 143 -1.05 11.25 9.33
CA LEU A 143 -1.50 10.61 10.56
C LEU A 143 -2.81 9.82 10.33
N LEU A 144 -2.96 8.66 10.98
CA LEU A 144 -4.25 7.97 11.14
C LEU A 144 -4.66 7.98 12.60
N LEU A 145 -5.75 8.67 12.89
CA LEU A 145 -6.43 8.55 14.17
C LEU A 145 -7.51 7.49 14.05
N HIS A 146 -7.39 6.43 14.86
CA HIS A 146 -8.48 5.47 15.05
C HIS A 146 -9.34 5.87 16.23
N ASN A 147 -10.53 5.27 16.29
CA ASN A 147 -11.44 5.39 17.43
C ASN A 147 -11.78 6.84 17.79
N VAL A 148 -11.88 7.71 16.78
CA VAL A 148 -12.31 9.09 16.99
C VAL A 148 -13.79 9.05 17.39
N PRO A 149 -14.17 9.57 18.57
CA PRO A 149 -15.55 9.50 19.03
C PRO A 149 -16.53 10.06 17.98
N PRO A 150 -17.75 9.51 17.85
CA PRO A 150 -18.72 10.10 16.96
C PRO A 150 -19.17 11.48 17.48
N ALA A 151 -18.70 12.55 16.86
CA ALA A 151 -18.97 13.94 17.23
C ALA A 151 -18.42 14.91 16.17
N SER A 152 -18.72 16.21 16.35
CA SER A 152 -17.96 17.26 15.67
C SER A 152 -16.60 17.45 16.36
N HIS A 153 -15.53 17.37 15.60
CA HIS A 153 -14.15 17.58 16.04
C HIS A 153 -13.55 18.80 15.36
N SER A 154 -12.82 19.60 16.13
CA SER A 154 -12.02 20.70 15.58
C SER A 154 -10.63 20.18 15.20
N VAL A 155 -10.18 20.44 13.99
CA VAL A 155 -8.88 20.01 13.47
C VAL A 155 -8.08 21.23 13.02
N ARG A 156 -6.87 21.38 13.55
CA ARG A 156 -5.94 22.43 13.20
C ARG A 156 -4.63 21.85 12.70
N PHE A 157 -4.16 22.34 11.58
CA PHE A 157 -2.85 22.06 11.03
C PHE A 157 -1.98 23.31 11.17
N GLN A 158 -0.73 23.13 11.57
CA GLN A 158 0.23 24.22 11.70
C GLN A 158 1.54 23.86 10.99
N LEU A 159 1.95 24.70 10.03
CA LEU A 159 3.20 24.52 9.29
C LEU A 159 3.90 25.87 9.16
N GLN A 160 5.14 25.96 9.65
CA GLN A 160 5.99 27.16 9.54
C GLN A 160 5.28 28.46 9.99
N GLY A 161 4.55 28.41 11.11
CA GLY A 161 3.82 29.56 11.66
C GLY A 161 2.49 29.89 10.97
N LYS A 162 2.14 29.22 9.86
CA LYS A 162 0.80 29.29 9.26
C LYS A 162 -0.13 28.25 9.87
N GLU A 163 -1.41 28.59 9.96
CA GLU A 163 -2.45 27.71 10.48
C GLU A 163 -3.61 27.55 9.51
N LEU A 164 -4.11 26.32 9.39
CA LEU A 164 -5.35 26.00 8.70
C LEU A 164 -6.26 25.20 9.64
N ASN A 165 -7.53 25.58 9.71
CA ASN A 165 -8.49 25.03 10.66
C ASN A 165 -9.73 24.52 9.93
N SER A 166 -10.27 23.38 10.37
CA SER A 166 -11.54 22.83 9.90
C SER A 166 -12.27 22.16 11.04
N ASN A 167 -13.60 22.27 11.06
CA ASN A 167 -14.43 21.37 11.85
C ASN A 167 -14.87 20.21 10.97
N VAL A 168 -14.94 19.01 11.54
CA VAL A 168 -15.34 17.79 10.84
C VAL A 168 -16.30 16.99 11.71
N GLU A 169 -17.41 16.54 11.14
CA GLU A 169 -18.32 15.61 11.82
C GLU A 169 -17.84 14.19 11.56
N VAL A 170 -17.47 13.46 12.60
CA VAL A 170 -17.02 12.08 12.52
C VAL A 170 -18.15 11.17 12.96
N ASN A 171 -18.51 10.19 12.15
CA ASN A 171 -19.44 9.13 12.53
C ASN A 171 -18.70 7.83 12.89
N ALA A 172 -19.32 6.98 13.69
CA ALA A 172 -18.78 5.66 14.03
C ALA A 172 -18.50 4.85 12.75
N LYS A 173 -17.32 4.22 12.66
CA LYS A 173 -16.88 3.40 11.52
C LYS A 173 -16.78 4.15 10.18
N GLU A 174 -16.99 5.46 10.15
CA GLU A 174 -16.69 6.29 8.99
C GLU A 174 -15.20 6.65 8.98
N GLN A 175 -14.61 6.76 7.80
CA GLN A 175 -13.29 7.35 7.63
C GLN A 175 -13.41 8.67 6.88
N ILE A 176 -12.85 9.73 7.45
CA ILE A 176 -12.76 11.03 6.81
C ILE A 176 -11.30 11.37 6.56
N THR A 177 -11.02 11.92 5.38
CA THR A 177 -9.70 12.39 4.99
C THR A 177 -9.71 13.91 4.89
N LEU A 178 -8.85 14.54 5.69
CA LEU A 178 -8.57 15.97 5.62
C LEU A 178 -7.14 16.16 5.12
N THR A 179 -7.00 16.91 4.04
CA THR A 179 -5.69 17.34 3.50
C THR A 179 -5.56 18.84 3.64
N ALA A 180 -4.64 19.30 4.47
CA ALA A 180 -4.29 20.71 4.58
C ALA A 180 -3.28 21.10 3.49
N ASP A 181 -3.72 21.91 2.53
CA ASP A 181 -2.87 22.45 1.47
C ASP A 181 -2.41 23.86 1.83
N PHE A 182 -1.17 23.97 2.31
CA PHE A 182 -0.55 25.24 2.67
C PHE A 182 -0.05 26.05 1.46
N ARG A 183 -0.05 25.47 0.26
CA ARG A 183 0.30 26.18 -0.99
C ARG A 183 -0.85 27.10 -1.42
N ASP A 184 -2.07 26.62 -1.21
CA ASP A 184 -3.34 27.28 -1.55
C ASP A 184 -4.07 27.86 -0.33
N GLY A 185 -3.63 27.51 0.88
CA GLY A 185 -4.24 28.00 2.12
C GLY A 185 -5.64 27.40 2.39
N ARG A 186 -5.88 26.15 2.01
CA ARG A 186 -7.19 25.49 2.13
C ARG A 186 -7.10 24.09 2.70
N ILE A 187 -8.17 23.62 3.33
CA ILE A 187 -8.34 22.22 3.72
C ILE A 187 -9.31 21.55 2.74
N ILE A 188 -8.90 20.42 2.19
CA ILE A 188 -9.72 19.58 1.34
C ILE A 188 -10.26 18.44 2.21
N ASN A 189 -11.57 18.44 2.41
CA ASN A 189 -12.27 17.28 2.96
C ASN A 189 -12.69 16.37 1.80
N SER A 190 -11.98 15.26 1.65
CA SER A 190 -12.31 14.19 0.71
C SER A 190 -13.06 13.04 1.38
N SER A 191 -13.81 13.32 2.45
CA SER A 191 -14.97 12.50 2.86
C SER A 191 -15.68 12.07 1.60
N SER A 192 -15.87 10.77 1.39
CA SER A 192 -16.48 10.20 0.20
C SER A 192 -17.82 10.86 -0.10
N ARG A 193 -17.81 11.96 -0.87
CA ARG A 193 -19.02 12.61 -1.38
C ARG A 193 -19.61 11.67 -2.40
N GLY A 194 -20.68 11.01 -1.97
CA GLY A 194 -21.27 9.87 -2.64
C GLY A 194 -20.75 8.59 -2.02
N ASN A 195 -21.54 8.02 -1.13
CA ASN A 195 -21.65 6.57 -1.09
C ASN A 195 -22.19 6.18 -2.48
N PRO A 196 -21.43 5.56 -3.41
CA PRO A 196 -22.06 4.85 -4.50
C PRO A 196 -22.77 3.69 -3.83
N LYS A 197 -24.03 3.90 -3.44
CA LYS A 197 -24.95 2.96 -2.78
C LYS A 197 -24.29 1.60 -2.59
N ILE A 198 -23.47 1.44 -1.54
CA ILE A 198 -22.86 0.16 -1.24
C ILE A 198 -23.97 -0.67 -0.62
N THR A 199 -24.81 -1.25 -1.48
CA THR A 199 -25.44 -2.54 -1.18
C THR A 199 -24.30 -3.43 -0.74
N ALA A 200 -24.36 -3.94 0.50
CA ALA A 200 -23.29 -4.74 1.08
C ALA A 200 -22.70 -5.70 0.01
N PRO A 201 -21.41 -5.58 -0.35
CA PRO A 201 -20.79 -6.65 -1.08
C PRO A 201 -20.67 -7.79 -0.08
N ALA A 202 -21.32 -8.90 -0.38
CA ALA A 202 -20.97 -10.15 0.26
C ALA A 202 -19.47 -10.42 -0.05
N GLY A 203 -18.61 -10.32 0.95
CA GLY A 203 -17.15 -10.56 0.85
C GLY A 203 -16.34 -9.26 0.73
N GLY A 204 -15.26 -9.02 1.46
CA GLY A 204 -14.34 -9.91 2.14
C GLY A 204 -12.93 -9.43 1.76
N GLU A 205 -12.11 -9.16 2.77
CA GLU A 205 -10.65 -8.98 2.74
C GLU A 205 -9.99 -10.26 2.20
N SER A 206 -10.32 -10.58 0.96
CA SER A 206 -10.28 -11.93 0.51
C SER A 206 -9.05 -12.00 -0.39
N GLY A 207 -7.95 -12.55 0.13
CA GLY A 207 -6.69 -12.66 -0.62
C GLY A 207 -6.86 -13.45 -1.91
N PRO A 208 -5.88 -13.52 -2.81
CA PRO A 208 -6.07 -14.08 -4.16
C PRO A 208 -6.77 -15.46 -4.19
N GLU A 209 -7.47 -15.78 -5.29
CA GLU A 209 -8.15 -17.09 -5.43
C GLU A 209 -7.16 -18.25 -5.34
N ASP A 210 -6.11 -18.18 -6.15
CA ASP A 210 -4.94 -19.05 -6.12
C ASP A 210 -3.67 -18.21 -6.23
N ILE A 211 -2.57 -18.70 -5.67
CA ILE A 211 -1.23 -18.16 -5.91
C ILE A 211 -0.28 -19.27 -6.32
N ILE A 212 0.80 -18.86 -7.01
CA ILE A 212 1.95 -19.72 -7.24
C ILE A 212 3.05 -19.31 -6.27
N ILE A 213 3.47 -20.25 -5.42
CA ILE A 213 4.61 -20.07 -4.54
C ILE A 213 5.84 -20.53 -5.31
N GLN A 214 6.69 -19.57 -5.66
CA GLN A 214 7.94 -19.79 -6.40
C GLN A 214 9.00 -18.81 -5.91
N SER A 215 10.24 -19.29 -5.75
CA SER A 215 11.41 -18.42 -5.67
C SER A 215 12.02 -18.27 -7.07
N LEU A 216 12.67 -17.13 -7.34
CA LEU A 216 13.30 -16.81 -8.63
C LEU A 216 14.26 -17.91 -9.12
N SER A 217 14.80 -18.72 -8.21
CA SER A 217 15.75 -19.82 -8.44
C SER A 217 15.13 -21.23 -8.33
N ALA A 218 13.84 -21.39 -8.00
CA ALA A 218 13.23 -22.70 -7.79
C ALA A 218 12.69 -23.34 -9.07
N SER A 219 13.12 -24.58 -9.32
CA SER A 219 12.72 -25.40 -10.47
C SER A 219 11.33 -26.04 -10.37
N LYS A 220 10.65 -25.92 -9.23
CA LYS A 220 9.37 -26.60 -8.95
C LYS A 220 8.38 -25.67 -8.22
N PRO A 221 7.64 -24.81 -8.94
CA PRO A 221 6.60 -23.98 -8.35
C PRO A 221 5.51 -24.82 -7.68
N ALA A 222 4.91 -24.30 -6.62
CA ALA A 222 3.78 -24.93 -5.95
C ALA A 222 2.51 -24.08 -6.10
N ARG A 223 1.40 -24.71 -6.47
CA ARG A 223 0.10 -24.03 -6.51
C ARG A 223 -0.50 -24.03 -5.12
N PHE A 224 -0.92 -22.87 -4.64
CA PHE A 224 -1.60 -22.71 -3.38
C PHE A 224 -2.99 -22.09 -3.59
N PRO A 225 -4.08 -22.84 -3.37
CA PRO A 225 -5.43 -22.29 -3.48
C PRO A 225 -5.76 -21.45 -2.25
N HIS A 226 -5.38 -20.18 -2.29
CA HIS A 226 -5.43 -19.27 -1.15
C HIS A 226 -6.86 -19.05 -0.63
N ARG A 227 -7.86 -18.86 -1.51
CA ARG A 227 -9.27 -18.73 -1.09
C ARG A 227 -9.79 -19.97 -0.37
N LYS A 228 -9.37 -21.18 -0.78
CA LYS A 228 -9.78 -22.42 -0.10
C LYS A 228 -9.26 -22.48 1.34
N HIS A 229 -8.05 -21.97 1.58
CA HIS A 229 -7.46 -21.93 2.92
C HIS A 229 -8.06 -20.81 3.76
N GLN A 230 -8.26 -19.62 3.18
CA GLN A 230 -8.87 -18.50 3.89
C GLN A 230 -10.31 -18.79 4.38
N LYS A 231 -11.06 -19.63 3.66
CA LYS A 231 -12.40 -20.08 4.09
C LYS A 231 -12.37 -20.98 5.33
N LYS A 232 -11.22 -21.57 5.67
CA LYS A 232 -11.08 -22.56 6.75
C LYS A 232 -10.16 -22.10 7.88
N PHE A 233 -9.27 -21.13 7.62
CA PHE A 233 -8.20 -20.74 8.51
C PHE A 233 -8.07 -19.21 8.59
N ALA A 234 -7.73 -18.70 9.77
CA ALA A 234 -7.49 -17.28 9.98
C ALA A 234 -6.22 -16.80 9.27
N CYS A 235 -6.16 -15.51 8.91
CA CYS A 235 -5.01 -14.93 8.19
C CYS A 235 -3.67 -15.18 8.92
N GLY A 236 -3.68 -15.10 10.26
CA GLY A 236 -2.50 -15.30 11.10
C GLY A 236 -2.05 -16.74 11.30
N GLU A 237 -2.79 -17.73 10.78
CA GLU A 237 -2.31 -19.12 10.74
C GLU A 237 -1.10 -19.26 9.81
N CYS A 238 -1.01 -18.39 8.81
CA CYS A 238 0.06 -18.39 7.80
C CYS A 238 0.84 -17.08 7.77
N HIS A 239 0.16 -15.93 7.81
CA HIS A 239 0.84 -14.65 7.82
C HIS A 239 1.38 -14.36 9.23
N HIS A 240 2.63 -13.91 9.28
CA HIS A 240 3.28 -13.43 10.50
C HIS A 240 4.22 -12.29 10.11
N GLY A 241 4.54 -11.45 11.08
CA GLY A 241 5.51 -10.38 10.92
C GLY A 241 6.88 -10.79 11.47
N MET A 242 7.79 -9.82 11.41
CA MET A 242 9.09 -9.85 12.10
C MET A 242 9.26 -8.49 12.79
N ASP A 243 9.70 -8.50 14.04
CA ASP A 243 10.06 -7.27 14.75
C ASP A 243 11.48 -6.80 14.42
N GLU A 244 11.89 -5.69 15.03
CA GLU A 244 13.20 -5.07 14.82
C GLU A 244 14.37 -5.95 15.29
N ALA A 245 14.12 -6.91 16.18
CA ALA A 245 15.13 -7.86 16.66
C ALA A 245 15.24 -9.11 15.77
N GLY A 246 14.47 -9.18 14.68
CA GLY A 246 14.43 -10.34 13.80
C GLY A 246 13.58 -11.49 14.33
N GLN A 247 12.75 -11.26 15.35
CA GLN A 247 11.89 -12.28 15.95
C GLN A 247 10.50 -12.27 15.30
N GLN A 248 9.92 -13.46 15.11
CA GLN A 248 8.60 -13.61 14.53
C GLN A 248 7.53 -13.02 15.46
N ILE A 249 6.65 -12.18 14.90
CA ILE A 249 5.48 -11.63 15.61
C ILE A 249 4.16 -12.11 14.98
N PRO A 250 3.07 -12.24 15.76
CA PRO A 250 1.77 -12.62 15.23
C PRO A 250 1.27 -11.63 14.17
N TYR A 251 0.51 -12.13 13.19
CA TYR A 251 -0.19 -11.26 12.25
C TYR A 251 -1.31 -10.49 12.94
N ALA A 252 -1.33 -9.20 12.68
CA ALA A 252 -2.42 -8.31 13.05
C ALA A 252 -3.20 -7.90 11.80
N THR A 253 -4.51 -7.74 11.93
CA THR A 253 -5.36 -7.21 10.85
C THR A 253 -4.82 -5.86 10.36
N GLY A 254 -4.66 -5.73 9.05
CA GLY A 254 -4.03 -4.54 8.44
C GLY A 254 -2.50 -4.60 8.32
N MET A 255 -1.83 -5.61 8.90
CA MET A 255 -0.43 -5.89 8.60
C MET A 255 -0.31 -6.24 7.12
N LYS A 256 0.56 -5.53 6.39
CA LYS A 256 0.77 -5.75 4.97
C LYS A 256 1.34 -7.16 4.76
N THR A 257 0.58 -8.03 4.13
CA THR A 257 1.04 -9.37 3.75
C THR A 257 2.04 -9.25 2.62
N GLN A 258 3.25 -9.78 2.81
CA GLN A 258 4.31 -9.80 1.80
C GLN A 258 4.59 -11.22 1.32
N HIS A 259 5.38 -11.36 0.25
CA HIS A 259 5.88 -12.66 -0.18
C HIS A 259 6.88 -13.21 0.85
N CYS A 260 6.77 -14.51 1.15
CA CYS A 260 7.63 -15.17 2.14
C CYS A 260 9.13 -14.98 1.84
N ILE A 261 9.51 -14.86 0.56
CA ILE A 261 10.90 -14.67 0.12
C ILE A 261 11.54 -13.37 0.60
N SER A 262 10.74 -12.36 0.96
CA SER A 262 11.24 -11.10 1.51
C SER A 262 11.99 -11.29 2.83
N CYS A 263 11.64 -12.33 3.60
CA CYS A 263 12.23 -12.63 4.91
C CYS A 263 12.86 -14.04 4.96
N HIS A 264 12.26 -15.06 4.33
CA HIS A 264 12.82 -16.42 4.28
C HIS A 264 13.89 -16.54 3.18
N ASN A 265 15.03 -15.90 3.44
CA ASN A 265 16.24 -15.88 2.62
C ASN A 265 17.49 -15.86 3.52
N ALA A 266 18.67 -16.11 2.95
CA ALA A 266 19.92 -16.18 3.70
C ALA A 266 20.38 -14.83 4.29
N ASP A 267 19.91 -13.70 3.74
CA ASP A 267 20.31 -12.36 4.17
C ASP A 267 19.54 -11.92 5.42
N MET A 268 18.27 -12.33 5.52
CA MET A 268 17.36 -11.98 6.62
C MET A 268 17.31 -13.03 7.73
N MET A 269 17.64 -14.29 7.42
CA MET A 269 17.62 -15.40 8.39
C MET A 269 18.99 -16.09 8.45
N PRO A 270 19.79 -15.80 9.50
CA PRO A 270 21.08 -16.46 9.70
C PRO A 270 20.93 -17.94 10.09
N ASP A 271 19.79 -18.35 10.64
CA ASP A 271 19.46 -19.77 10.85
C ASP A 271 19.08 -20.45 9.54
N ASN A 272 19.85 -21.46 9.14
CA ASN A 272 19.64 -22.21 7.91
C ASN A 272 18.43 -23.15 7.91
N SER A 273 17.73 -23.30 9.04
CA SER A 273 16.59 -24.21 9.16
C SER A 273 15.36 -23.75 8.36
N LEU A 274 15.16 -22.42 8.21
CA LEU A 274 13.99 -21.82 7.54
C LEU A 274 14.35 -20.65 6.59
N ASN A 275 15.63 -20.39 6.34
CA ASN A 275 16.11 -19.28 5.49
C ASN A 275 15.86 -19.44 3.99
N THR A 276 14.93 -20.30 3.58
CA THR A 276 14.44 -20.34 2.21
C THR A 276 12.93 -20.57 2.23
N VAL A 277 12.23 -20.02 1.22
CA VAL A 277 10.80 -20.31 1.02
C VAL A 277 10.53 -21.80 0.89
N LYS A 278 11.46 -22.57 0.31
CA LYS A 278 11.37 -24.03 0.24
C LYS A 278 11.29 -24.63 1.64
N LEU A 279 12.20 -24.27 2.54
CA LEU A 279 12.24 -24.82 3.89
C LEU A 279 11.01 -24.38 4.70
N ALA A 280 10.68 -23.08 4.67
CA ALA A 280 9.51 -22.53 5.33
C ALA A 280 8.20 -23.22 4.90
N ALA A 281 7.99 -23.39 3.59
CA ALA A 281 6.78 -24.04 3.06
C ALA A 281 6.72 -25.53 3.40
N HIS A 282 7.84 -26.26 3.37
CA HIS A 282 7.85 -27.67 3.75
C HIS A 282 7.67 -27.87 5.26
N ALA A 283 8.10 -26.93 6.10
CA ALA A 283 7.83 -26.96 7.53
C ALA A 283 6.35 -26.66 7.80
N LYS A 284 5.84 -25.51 7.33
CA LYS A 284 4.50 -25.03 7.67
C LYS A 284 3.38 -25.75 6.90
N CYS A 285 3.46 -25.84 5.57
CA CYS A 285 2.38 -26.40 4.76
C CYS A 285 2.26 -27.92 4.95
N LYS A 286 3.38 -28.65 4.84
CA LYS A 286 3.37 -30.11 5.05
C LYS A 286 3.05 -30.47 6.50
N GLY A 287 3.57 -29.70 7.46
CA GLY A 287 3.29 -29.89 8.89
C GLY A 287 1.80 -29.74 9.21
N CYS A 288 1.19 -28.63 8.79
CA CYS A 288 -0.23 -28.38 8.99
C CYS A 288 -1.10 -29.44 8.30
N HIS A 289 -0.82 -29.80 7.04
CA HIS A 289 -1.59 -30.83 6.35
C HIS A 289 -1.54 -32.21 7.03
N LYS A 290 -0.40 -32.59 7.64
CA LYS A 290 -0.31 -33.83 8.43
C LYS A 290 -1.23 -33.79 9.65
N ILE A 291 -1.21 -32.68 10.39
CA ILE A 291 -2.06 -32.49 11.58
C ILE A 291 -3.54 -32.52 11.20
N VAL A 292 -3.91 -31.86 10.09
CA VAL A 292 -5.30 -31.87 9.61
C VAL A 292 -5.69 -33.26 9.10
N ALA A 293 -4.78 -34.01 8.47
CA ALA A 293 -5.06 -35.34 7.93
C ALA A 293 -5.37 -36.40 9.01
N GLU A 294 -4.95 -36.18 10.25
CA GLU A 294 -5.32 -37.04 11.39
C GLU A 294 -6.80 -36.91 11.76
N LYS A 295 -7.46 -35.80 11.36
CA LYS A 295 -8.81 -35.42 11.81
C LYS A 295 -9.80 -35.18 10.68
N ASP A 296 -9.33 -34.89 9.48
CA ASP A 296 -10.15 -34.61 8.29
C ASP A 296 -9.55 -35.29 7.05
N ALA A 297 -10.33 -36.19 6.44
CA ALA A 297 -9.95 -36.88 5.21
C ALA A 297 -9.78 -35.92 4.01
N HIS A 298 -10.27 -34.68 4.09
CA HIS A 298 -10.12 -33.63 3.09
C HIS A 298 -8.89 -32.73 3.34
N ALA A 299 -7.94 -33.18 4.16
CA ALA A 299 -6.67 -32.51 4.34
C ALA A 299 -5.94 -32.32 2.99
N GLY A 300 -5.15 -31.26 2.93
CA GLY A 300 -4.30 -31.01 1.77
C GLY A 300 -3.26 -32.12 1.55
N PRO A 301 -2.61 -32.15 0.39
CA PRO A 301 -1.69 -33.23 0.02
C PRO A 301 -0.50 -33.35 0.99
N ILE A 302 -0.22 -34.58 1.44
CA ILE A 302 0.86 -34.91 2.41
C ILE A 302 1.92 -35.88 1.86
N ALA A 303 1.54 -36.75 0.91
CA ALA A 303 2.34 -37.92 0.55
C ALA A 303 3.17 -37.76 -0.73
N LYS A 304 2.65 -37.06 -1.75
CA LYS A 304 3.30 -36.93 -3.06
C LYS A 304 3.65 -35.48 -3.37
N CYS A 305 4.88 -35.22 -3.80
CA CYS A 305 5.35 -33.88 -4.16
C CYS A 305 4.46 -33.22 -5.23
N GLY A 306 3.96 -34.00 -6.20
CA GLY A 306 3.08 -33.51 -7.27
C GLY A 306 1.67 -33.10 -6.82
N GLY A 307 1.29 -33.35 -5.56
CA GLY A 307 0.04 -32.82 -5.00
C GLY A 307 0.09 -31.32 -4.73
N CYS A 308 1.30 -30.79 -4.48
CA CYS A 308 1.53 -29.35 -4.28
C CYS A 308 2.25 -28.71 -5.47
N HIS A 309 3.26 -29.41 -6.00
CA HIS A 309 4.11 -28.91 -7.07
C HIS A 309 3.52 -29.17 -8.45
N ILE A 310 3.43 -28.11 -9.25
CA ILE A 310 2.98 -28.19 -10.64
C ILE A 310 4.18 -28.43 -11.56
N LYS A 311 3.99 -29.19 -12.64
CA LYS A 311 5.02 -29.33 -13.68
C LYS A 311 5.14 -27.99 -14.42
N GLN A 312 6.37 -27.52 -14.61
CA GLN A 312 6.60 -26.39 -15.52
C GLN A 312 6.27 -26.85 -16.93
N THR A 313 5.27 -26.25 -17.56
CA THR A 313 5.08 -26.33 -19.00
C THR A 313 6.21 -25.53 -19.63
N LYS A 314 7.06 -26.22 -20.42
CA LYS A 314 8.08 -25.57 -21.24
C LYS A 314 7.47 -24.56 -22.20
#